data_AF-A0A7Y2M3C6-F1
#
_entry.id   AF-A0A7Y2M3C6-F1
#
_cell.length_a   1.000
_cell.length_b   1.000
_cell.length_c   1.000
_cell.angle_alpha   90.00
_cell.angle_beta   90.00
_cell.angle_gamma   90.00
#
_symmetry.space_group_name_H-M   'P 1'
#
loop_
_entity.id
_entity.type
_entity.pdbx_description
1 polymer ?
#
loop_
_entity_poly.entity_id
_entity_poly.type
_entity_poly.pdbx_seq_one_letter_code
_entity_poly.pdbx_strand_id
1 'polypeptide(L)'
;MTSIVFAPDSFKGSISAADAATALADGWLSVRGDAAVLRPMADGGEGTLDAFATAVPGSARVPVEVTGPDGASVDASWLLLPPAPEAPHGTAVVELASTSGLELLGDRRIGLDAHTLGFGQAIVAALDRGVSRLVLGIGSSASTDGGTGLLTALGARFADAAGRPIALGARGLGSIDAADLSALRPLPPGGAVVLTDVTNALLGARGAAAVFGPQKGLDVDGVAAAEAGLARLARFVPADPSA
;
A
#
# COMPACT_ATOMS: atom_id res chain seq x y z
N MET A 1 -33.56 1.73 -22.16
CA MET A 1 -32.09 1.65 -22.32
C MET A 1 -31.58 0.89 -21.11
N THR A 2 -30.91 -0.23 -21.32
CA THR A 2 -30.40 -1.05 -20.20
C THR A 2 -29.04 -0.50 -19.77
N SER A 3 -28.75 -0.49 -18.48
CA SER A 3 -27.41 -0.19 -17.97
C SER A 3 -26.64 -1.48 -17.75
N ILE A 4 -25.45 -1.57 -18.33
CA ILE A 4 -24.54 -2.72 -18.22
C ILE A 4 -23.32 -2.30 -17.41
N VAL A 5 -23.01 -3.07 -16.36
CA VAL A 5 -21.86 -2.83 -15.49
C VAL A 5 -20.69 -3.70 -15.94
N PHE A 6 -19.56 -3.07 -16.23
CA PHE A 6 -18.31 -3.74 -16.57
C PHE A 6 -17.38 -3.69 -15.37
N ALA A 7 -17.30 -4.80 -14.63
CA ALA A 7 -16.49 -4.90 -13.42
C ALA A 7 -15.41 -6.00 -13.49
N PRO A 8 -14.49 -5.95 -14.48
CA PRO A 8 -13.39 -6.89 -14.54
C PRO A 8 -12.31 -6.57 -13.51
N ASP A 9 -11.52 -7.58 -13.18
CA ASP A 9 -10.20 -7.42 -12.56
C ASP A 9 -9.11 -7.41 -13.66
N SER A 10 -7.89 -7.05 -13.27
CA SER A 10 -6.71 -7.04 -14.14
C SER A 10 -6.35 -8.44 -14.62
N PHE A 11 -5.76 -8.51 -15.81
CA PHE A 11 -5.15 -9.75 -16.31
C PHE A 11 -3.64 -9.58 -16.11
N LYS A 12 -3.14 -10.06 -14.98
CA LYS A 12 -1.77 -9.82 -14.52
C LYS A 12 -0.73 -10.09 -15.62
N GLY A 13 0.11 -9.10 -15.88
CA GLY A 13 1.13 -9.14 -16.94
C GLY A 13 0.62 -8.91 -18.37
N SER A 14 -0.64 -8.49 -18.54
CA SER A 14 -1.27 -8.28 -19.85
C SER A 14 -2.02 -6.95 -19.95
N ILE A 15 -3.16 -6.80 -19.27
CA ILE A 15 -4.02 -5.61 -19.37
C ILE A 15 -4.51 -5.19 -17.99
N SER A 16 -4.56 -3.87 -17.75
CA SER A 16 -5.07 -3.31 -16.49
C SER A 16 -6.59 -3.53 -16.37
N ALA A 17 -7.12 -3.50 -15.13
CA ALA A 17 -8.56 -3.61 -14.92
C ALA A 17 -9.33 -2.47 -15.64
N ALA A 18 -8.78 -1.26 -15.61
CA ALA A 18 -9.37 -0.08 -16.26
C ALA A 18 -9.43 -0.22 -17.78
N ASP A 19 -8.34 -0.68 -18.39
CA ASP A 19 -8.28 -0.92 -19.85
C ASP A 19 -9.18 -2.09 -20.25
N ALA A 20 -9.23 -3.15 -19.44
CA ALA A 20 -10.14 -4.28 -19.68
C ALA A 20 -11.61 -3.85 -19.61
N ALA A 21 -11.98 -3.01 -18.64
CA ALA A 21 -13.34 -2.48 -18.53
C ALA A 21 -13.72 -1.64 -19.76
N THR A 22 -12.79 -0.81 -20.23
CA THR A 22 -12.97 0.01 -21.44
C THR A 22 -13.12 -0.85 -22.68
N ALA A 23 -12.22 -1.83 -22.89
CA ALA A 23 -12.26 -2.71 -24.05
C ALA A 23 -13.55 -3.56 -24.11
N LEU A 24 -14.02 -4.08 -22.96
CA LEU A 24 -15.28 -4.82 -22.87
C LEU A 24 -16.49 -3.92 -23.19
N ALA A 25 -16.48 -2.68 -22.70
CA ALA A 25 -17.54 -1.73 -22.98
C ALA A 25 -17.58 -1.33 -24.46
N ASP A 26 -16.42 -1.03 -25.07
CA ASP A 26 -16.32 -0.69 -26.49
C ASP A 26 -16.85 -1.84 -27.37
N GLY A 27 -16.45 -3.08 -27.05
CA GLY A 27 -16.95 -4.27 -27.73
C GLY A 27 -18.47 -4.41 -27.63
N TRP A 28 -19.05 -4.22 -26.44
CA TRP A 28 -20.49 -4.28 -26.22
C TRP A 28 -21.24 -3.18 -26.98
N LEU A 29 -20.74 -1.94 -26.90
CA LEU A 29 -21.37 -0.77 -27.51
C LEU A 29 -21.31 -0.79 -29.04
N SER A 30 -20.35 -1.51 -29.63
CA SER A 30 -20.27 -1.69 -31.09
C SER A 30 -21.48 -2.41 -31.70
N VAL A 31 -22.21 -3.19 -30.89
CA VAL A 31 -23.37 -3.98 -31.32
C VAL A 31 -24.67 -3.60 -30.62
N ARG A 32 -24.60 -2.93 -29.46
CA ARG A 32 -25.77 -2.60 -28.63
C ARG A 32 -25.72 -1.16 -28.12
N GLY A 33 -26.81 -0.40 -28.29
CA GLY A 33 -26.95 0.97 -27.78
C GLY A 33 -27.35 1.07 -26.31
N ASP A 34 -26.79 0.22 -25.45
CA ASP A 34 -27.01 0.24 -23.99
C ASP A 34 -26.13 1.32 -23.32
N ALA A 35 -26.37 1.63 -22.04
CA ALA A 35 -25.49 2.50 -21.26
C ALA A 35 -24.39 1.66 -20.59
N ALA A 36 -23.13 2.07 -20.69
CA ALA A 36 -21.99 1.41 -20.06
C ALA A 36 -21.61 2.08 -18.73
N VAL A 37 -21.43 1.28 -17.68
CA VAL A 37 -20.95 1.72 -16.37
C VAL A 37 -19.66 0.98 -16.06
N LEU A 38 -18.52 1.68 -16.09
CA LEU A 38 -17.22 1.09 -15.81
C LEU A 38 -16.97 1.01 -14.31
N ARG A 39 -16.68 -0.18 -13.80
CA ARG A 39 -16.38 -0.47 -12.40
C ARG A 39 -15.21 -1.45 -12.29
N PRO A 40 -14.05 -1.15 -12.89
CA PRO A 40 -12.87 -2.00 -12.74
C PRO A 40 -12.58 -2.25 -11.28
N MET A 41 -12.21 -3.49 -10.97
CA MET A 41 -11.95 -3.97 -9.62
C MET A 41 -10.45 -4.00 -9.36
N ALA A 42 -10.07 -3.88 -8.09
CA ALA A 42 -8.70 -4.07 -7.62
C ALA A 42 -8.73 -4.61 -6.19
N ASP A 43 -7.72 -5.39 -5.83
CA ASP A 43 -7.56 -6.06 -4.53
C ASP A 43 -6.73 -5.24 -3.52
N GLY A 44 -6.28 -4.05 -3.91
CA GLY A 44 -5.38 -3.20 -3.12
C GLY A 44 -3.93 -3.28 -3.57
N GLY A 45 -3.60 -4.08 -4.58
CA GLY A 45 -2.32 -4.08 -5.28
C GLY A 45 -2.20 -3.00 -6.35
N GLU A 46 -1.33 -3.26 -7.32
CA GLU A 46 -1.08 -2.39 -8.47
C GLU A 46 -2.35 -2.15 -9.30
N GLY A 47 -2.54 -0.90 -9.75
CA GLY A 47 -3.69 -0.50 -10.56
C GLY A 47 -4.93 -0.15 -9.74
N THR A 48 -4.84 -0.16 -8.41
CA THR A 48 -5.93 0.26 -7.51
C THR A 48 -6.29 1.72 -7.77
N LEU A 49 -5.30 2.60 -7.94
CA LEU A 49 -5.57 4.01 -8.23
C LEU A 49 -6.32 4.20 -9.55
N ASP A 50 -5.98 3.44 -10.59
CA ASP A 50 -6.62 3.55 -11.90
C ASP A 50 -8.04 2.97 -11.88
N ALA A 51 -8.26 1.92 -11.10
CA ALA A 51 -9.59 1.37 -10.87
C ALA A 51 -10.53 2.42 -10.23
N PHE A 52 -10.08 3.08 -9.16
CA PHE A 52 -10.83 4.17 -8.53
C PHE A 52 -11.01 5.37 -9.45
N ALA A 53 -9.97 5.77 -10.18
CA ALA A 53 -10.03 6.91 -11.09
C ALA A 53 -11.08 6.72 -12.18
N THR A 54 -11.15 5.50 -12.73
CA THR A 54 -12.13 5.10 -13.74
C THR A 54 -13.54 5.01 -13.15
N ALA A 55 -13.68 4.43 -11.95
CA ALA A 55 -14.99 4.19 -11.34
C ALA A 55 -15.64 5.46 -10.76
N VAL A 56 -14.86 6.44 -10.33
CA VAL A 56 -15.33 7.61 -9.59
C VAL A 56 -15.09 8.90 -10.38
N PRO A 57 -16.12 9.45 -11.04
CA PRO A 57 -16.03 10.74 -11.71
C PRO A 57 -15.64 11.87 -10.75
N GLY A 58 -14.78 12.78 -11.21
CA GLY A 58 -14.28 13.89 -10.38
C GLY A 58 -13.13 13.53 -9.46
N SER A 59 -12.61 12.31 -9.56
CA SER A 59 -11.34 11.94 -8.93
C SER A 59 -10.17 12.73 -9.55
N ALA A 60 -9.16 13.04 -8.74
CA ALA A 60 -7.98 13.79 -9.17
C ALA A 60 -6.71 13.09 -8.72
N ARG A 61 -5.79 12.82 -9.65
CA ARG A 61 -4.47 12.25 -9.34
C ARG A 61 -3.55 13.37 -8.86
N VAL A 62 -2.99 13.22 -7.67
CA VAL A 62 -2.12 14.21 -7.02
C VAL A 62 -0.68 13.69 -6.99
N PRO A 63 0.24 14.29 -7.76
CA PRO A 63 1.64 13.89 -7.80
C PRO A 63 2.34 14.05 -6.45
N VAL A 64 3.26 13.14 -6.14
CA VAL A 64 4.13 13.21 -4.96
C VAL A 64 5.46 12.52 -5.28
N GLU A 65 6.58 13.17 -4.96
CA GLU A 65 7.90 12.55 -5.00
C GLU A 65 8.16 11.87 -3.65
N VAL A 66 8.54 10.60 -3.67
CA VAL A 66 8.76 9.80 -2.46
C VAL A 66 10.05 9.00 -2.53
N THR A 67 10.53 8.52 -1.38
CA THR A 67 11.64 7.60 -1.27
C THR A 67 11.16 6.17 -1.52
N GLY A 68 11.54 5.62 -2.67
CA GLY A 68 11.27 4.25 -3.09
C GLY A 68 11.86 3.18 -2.16
N PRO A 69 11.54 1.91 -2.41
CA PRO A 69 11.85 0.81 -1.50
C PRO A 69 13.36 0.54 -1.35
N ASP A 70 14.20 0.99 -2.29
CA ASP A 70 15.65 0.89 -2.26
C ASP A 70 16.36 2.22 -1.91
N GLY A 71 15.61 3.24 -1.51
CA GLY A 71 16.13 4.57 -1.20
C GLY A 71 16.22 5.53 -2.39
N ALA A 72 15.95 5.08 -3.62
CA ALA A 72 15.88 5.97 -4.78
C ALA A 72 14.65 6.89 -4.72
N SER A 73 14.69 8.03 -5.44
CA SER A 73 13.51 8.87 -5.61
C SER A 73 12.54 8.24 -6.61
N VAL A 74 11.24 8.27 -6.28
CA VAL A 74 10.14 7.72 -7.09
C VAL A 74 9.08 8.80 -7.27
N ASP A 75 8.77 9.09 -8.53
CA ASP A 75 7.60 9.89 -8.91
C ASP A 75 6.34 9.02 -8.77
N ALA A 76 5.56 9.30 -7.74
CA ALA A 76 4.32 8.60 -7.44
C ALA A 76 3.14 9.57 -7.47
N SER A 77 1.97 9.05 -7.13
CA SER A 77 0.79 9.86 -6.89
C SER A 77 -0.18 9.12 -6.00
N TRP A 78 -1.06 9.85 -5.34
CA TRP A 78 -2.25 9.31 -4.71
C TRP A 78 -3.48 9.91 -5.40
N LEU A 79 -4.65 9.32 -5.18
CA LEU A 79 -5.90 9.77 -5.80
C LEU A 79 -6.80 10.46 -4.77
N LEU A 80 -7.24 11.68 -5.08
CA LEU A 80 -8.28 12.36 -4.32
C LEU A 80 -9.65 12.04 -4.94
N LEU A 81 -10.49 11.31 -4.22
CA LEU A 81 -11.90 11.16 -4.56
C LEU A 81 -12.68 12.41 -4.14
N PRO A 82 -13.71 12.81 -4.91
CA PRO A 82 -14.47 14.02 -4.62
C PRO A 82 -15.19 13.93 -3.27
N PRO A 83 -15.58 15.07 -2.68
CA PRO A 83 -16.39 15.12 -1.47
C PRO A 83 -17.66 14.26 -1.56
N ALA A 84 -17.96 13.59 -0.45
CA ALA A 84 -19.19 12.83 -0.22
C ALA A 84 -19.75 13.17 1.18
N PRO A 85 -21.03 12.88 1.48
CA PRO A 85 -21.63 13.18 2.79
C PRO A 85 -20.81 12.66 3.99
N GLU A 86 -20.22 11.47 3.87
CA GLU A 86 -19.36 10.83 4.87
C GLU A 86 -17.88 11.27 4.80
N ALA A 87 -17.49 11.98 3.75
CA ALA A 87 -16.13 12.45 3.50
C ALA A 87 -16.15 13.86 2.85
N PRO A 88 -16.52 14.92 3.61
CA PRO A 88 -16.75 16.26 3.06
C PRO A 88 -15.50 16.93 2.46
N HIS A 89 -14.30 16.49 2.82
CA HIS A 89 -13.03 16.93 2.22
C HIS A 89 -12.43 15.89 1.28
N GLY A 90 -13.25 14.95 0.80
CA GLY A 90 -12.83 13.86 -0.07
C GLY A 90 -12.15 12.72 0.67
N THR A 91 -11.82 11.68 -0.09
CA THR A 91 -11.10 10.49 0.37
C THR A 91 -9.80 10.37 -0.41
N ALA A 92 -8.68 10.20 0.27
CA ALA A 92 -7.44 9.85 -0.40
C ALA A 92 -7.32 8.34 -0.54
N VAL A 93 -7.06 7.88 -1.77
CA VAL A 93 -6.64 6.51 -2.07
C VAL A 93 -5.13 6.54 -2.28
N VAL A 94 -4.40 5.80 -1.44
CA VAL A 94 -2.94 5.69 -1.51
C VAL A 94 -2.59 4.22 -1.73
N GLU A 95 -1.67 3.97 -2.65
CA GLU A 95 -1.29 2.62 -3.06
C GLU A 95 0.19 2.39 -2.74
N LEU A 96 0.47 1.30 -2.01
CA LEU A 96 1.83 0.91 -1.66
C LEU A 96 2.62 0.52 -2.92
N ALA A 97 2.00 -0.17 -3.88
CA ALA A 97 2.66 -0.65 -5.09
C ALA A 97 3.41 0.46 -5.85
N SER A 98 2.81 1.65 -5.98
CA SER A 98 3.42 2.79 -6.66
C SER A 98 4.46 3.58 -5.85
N THR A 99 4.66 3.26 -4.56
CA THR A 99 5.56 4.01 -3.66
C THR A 99 6.63 3.15 -3.00
N SER A 100 6.35 1.87 -2.79
CA SER A 100 7.18 0.88 -2.10
C SER A 100 6.91 -0.54 -2.62
N GLY A 101 6.48 -0.66 -3.87
CA GLY A 101 6.08 -1.91 -4.51
C GLY A 101 7.21 -2.67 -5.16
N LEU A 102 6.92 -3.94 -5.43
CA LEU A 102 7.83 -4.92 -6.01
C LEU A 102 8.24 -4.53 -7.44
N GLU A 103 7.31 -3.99 -8.24
CA GLU A 103 7.54 -3.54 -9.62
C GLU A 103 8.66 -2.49 -9.73
N LEU A 104 8.76 -1.58 -8.74
CA LEU A 104 9.79 -0.53 -8.69
C LEU A 104 11.22 -1.07 -8.65
N LEU A 105 11.39 -2.32 -8.21
CA LEU A 105 12.69 -2.98 -8.11
C LEU A 105 13.05 -3.80 -9.35
N GLY A 106 12.12 -4.04 -10.29
CA GLY A 106 12.36 -4.95 -11.42
C GLY A 106 12.88 -6.32 -10.95
N ASP A 107 13.98 -6.81 -11.49
CA ASP A 107 14.58 -8.08 -11.02
C ASP A 107 15.41 -7.96 -9.73
N ARG A 108 15.65 -6.72 -9.24
CA ARG A 108 16.51 -6.43 -8.10
C ARG A 108 15.76 -6.57 -6.78
N ARG A 109 15.35 -7.81 -6.47
CA ARG A 109 14.72 -8.18 -5.20
C ARG A 109 15.73 -8.07 -4.04
N ILE A 110 15.63 -7.01 -3.24
CA ILE A 110 16.63 -6.66 -2.19
C ILE A 110 16.27 -7.18 -0.79
N GLY A 111 15.23 -8.01 -0.65
CA GLY A 111 14.93 -8.76 0.56
C GLY A 111 14.80 -7.91 1.83
N LEU A 112 15.76 -8.04 2.75
CA LEU A 112 15.73 -7.36 4.06
C LEU A 112 15.87 -5.85 3.97
N ASP A 113 16.37 -5.32 2.86
CA ASP A 113 16.66 -3.89 2.69
C ASP A 113 15.46 -3.08 2.17
N ALA A 114 14.49 -3.74 1.54
CA ALA A 114 13.31 -3.06 1.02
C ALA A 114 12.47 -2.47 2.17
N HIS A 115 11.99 -1.23 2.00
CA HIS A 115 11.28 -0.49 3.06
C HIS A 115 10.07 0.32 2.59
N THR A 116 9.19 0.71 3.53
CA THR A 116 7.90 1.39 3.26
C THR A 116 7.89 2.91 3.45
N LEU A 117 9.06 3.55 3.59
CA LEU A 117 9.14 4.99 3.87
C LEU A 117 8.34 5.83 2.87
N GLY A 118 8.44 5.54 1.56
CA GLY A 118 7.72 6.27 0.52
C GLY A 118 6.20 6.15 0.62
N PHE A 119 5.69 4.97 0.99
CA PHE A 119 4.26 4.80 1.24
C PHE A 119 3.77 5.71 2.37
N GLY A 120 4.52 5.78 3.46
CA GLY A 120 4.25 6.71 4.56
C GLY A 120 4.30 8.19 4.13
N GLN A 121 5.27 8.57 3.29
CA GLN A 121 5.37 9.95 2.75
C GLN A 121 4.15 10.32 1.88
N ALA A 122 3.65 9.39 1.05
CA ALA A 122 2.44 9.62 0.26
C ALA A 122 1.19 9.79 1.16
N ILE A 123 1.08 9.01 2.25
CA ILE A 123 0.01 9.18 3.24
C ILE A 123 0.13 10.55 3.92
N VAL A 124 1.33 10.98 4.30
CA VAL A 124 1.57 12.31 4.88
C VAL A 124 1.11 13.41 3.92
N ALA A 125 1.44 13.31 2.63
CA ALA A 125 1.01 14.28 1.62
C ALA A 125 -0.53 14.33 1.48
N ALA A 126 -1.20 13.19 1.59
CA ALA A 126 -2.67 13.12 1.61
C ALA A 126 -3.26 13.74 2.90
N LEU A 127 -2.68 13.46 4.06
CA LEU A 127 -3.10 14.04 5.34
C LEU A 127 -2.91 15.56 5.37
N ASP A 128 -1.82 16.07 4.81
CA ASP A 128 -1.53 17.51 4.72
C ASP A 128 -2.54 18.25 3.81
N ARG A 129 -3.29 17.53 2.97
CA ARG A 129 -4.45 18.06 2.22
C ARG A 129 -5.76 18.10 3.01
N GLY A 130 -5.78 17.60 4.25
CA GLY A 130 -6.94 17.67 5.13
C GLY A 130 -8.10 16.74 4.72
N VAL A 131 -7.80 15.64 4.02
CA VAL A 131 -8.81 14.67 3.57
C VAL A 131 -9.62 14.11 4.73
N SER A 132 -10.87 13.73 4.47
CA SER A 132 -11.75 13.20 5.51
C SER A 132 -11.54 11.71 5.78
N ARG A 133 -10.94 10.99 4.83
CA ARG A 133 -10.78 9.53 4.91
C ARG A 133 -9.58 9.05 4.10
N LEU A 134 -9.00 7.94 4.52
CA LEU A 134 -7.97 7.20 3.79
C LEU A 134 -8.49 5.84 3.32
N VAL A 135 -8.12 5.47 2.11
CA VAL A 135 -8.18 4.10 1.58
C VAL A 135 -6.76 3.72 1.18
N LEU A 136 -6.24 2.63 1.75
CA LEU A 136 -4.84 2.23 1.65
C LEU A 136 -4.76 0.86 0.97
N GLY A 137 -4.26 0.83 -0.26
CA GLY A 137 -3.92 -0.42 -0.95
C GLY A 137 -2.53 -0.89 -0.54
N ILE A 138 -2.40 -2.11 0.00
CA ILE A 138 -1.13 -2.64 0.53
C ILE A 138 -0.58 -3.84 -0.26
N GLY A 139 -1.22 -4.19 -1.38
CA GLY A 139 -0.79 -5.28 -2.26
C GLY A 139 0.53 -4.96 -2.99
N SER A 140 1.13 -6.01 -3.57
CA SER A 140 2.37 -5.91 -4.37
C SER A 140 3.57 -5.24 -3.67
N SER A 141 3.68 -5.37 -2.33
CA SER A 141 4.77 -4.77 -1.56
C SER A 141 6.15 -5.37 -1.85
N ALA A 142 7.19 -4.53 -1.83
CA ALA A 142 8.58 -4.97 -1.91
C ALA A 142 9.17 -5.40 -0.54
N SER A 143 8.63 -4.88 0.56
CA SER A 143 9.26 -4.98 1.89
C SER A 143 8.64 -6.05 2.80
N THR A 144 9.40 -6.43 3.83
CA THR A 144 8.92 -7.19 5.00
C THR A 144 9.27 -6.44 6.30
N ASP A 145 9.26 -5.10 6.25
CA ASP A 145 9.74 -4.20 7.32
C ASP A 145 8.69 -3.94 8.42
N GLY A 146 7.57 -4.67 8.40
CA GLY A 146 6.47 -4.51 9.37
C GLY A 146 5.82 -3.13 9.36
N GLY A 147 6.03 -2.33 8.29
CA GLY A 147 5.54 -0.96 8.21
C GLY A 147 6.33 0.05 9.03
N THR A 148 7.52 -0.29 9.54
CA THR A 148 8.34 0.65 10.33
C THR A 148 8.74 1.88 9.52
N GLY A 149 9.08 1.73 8.23
CA GLY A 149 9.35 2.87 7.34
C GLY A 149 8.13 3.81 7.22
N LEU A 150 6.95 3.25 6.96
CA LEU A 150 5.69 3.98 6.91
C LEU A 150 5.41 4.72 8.22
N LEU A 151 5.52 4.03 9.36
CA LEU A 151 5.24 4.62 10.67
C LEU A 151 6.24 5.73 11.00
N THR A 152 7.51 5.59 10.60
CA THR A 152 8.51 6.64 10.74
C THR A 152 8.17 7.88 9.93
N ALA A 153 7.68 7.75 8.70
CA ALA A 153 7.19 8.90 7.93
C ALA A 153 6.03 9.63 8.66
N LEU A 154 5.17 8.86 9.33
CA LEU A 154 4.03 9.36 10.08
C LEU A 154 4.41 9.95 11.45
N GLY A 155 5.67 9.86 11.87
CA GLY A 155 6.20 10.48 13.09
C GLY A 155 6.67 9.50 14.17
N ALA A 156 6.52 8.19 13.99
CA ALA A 156 7.06 7.22 14.93
C ALA A 156 8.59 7.20 14.94
N ARG A 157 9.17 6.86 16.08
CA ARG A 157 10.62 6.68 16.23
C ARG A 157 10.91 5.29 16.74
N PHE A 158 11.69 4.52 16.00
CA PHE A 158 12.21 3.23 16.42
C PHE A 158 13.72 3.36 16.61
N ALA A 159 14.22 3.01 17.78
CA ALA A 159 15.61 3.20 18.14
C ALA A 159 16.28 1.91 18.64
N ASP A 160 17.58 1.80 18.44
CA ASP A 160 18.43 0.76 19.00
C ASP A 160 18.75 1.00 20.50
N ALA A 161 19.47 0.07 21.12
CA ALA A 161 19.86 0.16 22.54
C ALA A 161 20.78 1.37 22.85
N ALA A 162 21.38 2.00 21.83
CA ALA A 162 22.17 3.22 21.98
C ALA A 162 21.33 4.49 21.73
N GLY A 163 20.02 4.36 21.52
CA GLY A 163 19.11 5.47 21.24
C GLY A 163 19.20 6.02 19.81
N ARG A 164 19.84 5.30 18.88
CA ARG A 164 19.97 5.72 17.47
C ARG A 164 18.84 5.12 16.64
N PRO A 165 18.38 5.81 15.56
CA PRO A 165 17.40 5.24 14.65
C PRO A 165 17.84 3.88 14.11
N ILE A 166 16.92 2.92 14.04
CA ILE A 166 17.18 1.64 13.37
C ILE A 166 17.39 1.85 11.87
N ALA A 167 18.06 0.90 11.21
CA ALA A 167 18.09 0.86 9.76
C ALA A 167 16.68 0.67 9.18
N LEU A 168 16.42 1.24 8.00
CA LEU A 168 15.20 0.93 7.25
C LEU A 168 15.20 -0.53 6.78
N GLY A 169 14.01 -1.03 6.50
CA GLY A 169 13.80 -2.40 6.04
C GLY A 169 13.73 -3.41 7.19
N ALA A 170 13.44 -4.66 6.85
CA ALA A 170 13.44 -5.77 7.81
C ALA A 170 14.81 -5.94 8.50
N ARG A 171 15.90 -5.48 7.86
CA ARG A 171 17.26 -5.49 8.40
C ARG A 171 17.38 -4.79 9.76
N GLY A 172 16.66 -3.68 9.95
CA GLY A 172 16.74 -2.92 11.20
C GLY A 172 15.95 -3.53 12.36
N LEU A 173 14.96 -4.38 12.07
CA LEU A 173 13.97 -4.81 13.07
C LEU A 173 14.59 -5.56 14.25
N GLY A 174 15.62 -6.36 14.01
CA GLY A 174 16.33 -7.10 15.06
C GLY A 174 16.98 -6.21 16.12
N SER A 175 17.19 -4.92 15.82
CA SER A 175 17.85 -3.95 16.71
C SER A 175 16.90 -3.09 17.55
N ILE A 176 15.57 -3.14 17.33
CA ILE A 176 14.60 -2.25 17.98
C ILE A 176 14.61 -2.40 19.50
N ASP A 177 15.11 -1.44 20.26
CA ASP A 177 15.10 -1.47 21.72
C ASP A 177 14.06 -0.53 22.34
N ALA A 178 13.62 0.48 21.59
CA ALA A 178 12.55 1.39 21.98
C ALA A 178 11.71 1.82 20.78
N ALA A 179 10.43 2.10 21.03
CA ALA A 179 9.53 2.77 20.10
C ALA A 179 8.81 3.93 20.79
N ASP A 180 8.81 5.09 20.13
CA ASP A 180 8.00 6.24 20.51
C ASP A 180 6.98 6.51 19.40
N LEU A 181 5.70 6.33 19.73
CA LEU A 181 4.56 6.51 18.84
C LEU A 181 3.78 7.80 19.16
N SER A 182 4.23 8.60 20.14
CA SER A 182 3.50 9.77 20.63
C SER A 182 3.36 10.90 19.59
N ALA A 183 4.27 10.93 18.63
CA ALA A 183 4.29 11.90 17.53
C ALA A 183 3.60 11.38 16.25
N LEU A 184 2.92 10.24 16.30
CA LEU A 184 2.13 9.76 15.16
C LEU A 184 1.08 10.79 14.77
N ARG A 185 1.05 11.13 13.48
CA ARG A 185 0.00 11.97 12.91
C ARG A 185 -1.38 11.32 13.13
N PRO A 186 -2.40 12.09 13.54
CA PRO A 186 -3.73 11.56 13.76
C PRO A 186 -4.35 11.10 12.44
N LEU A 187 -5.19 10.06 12.52
CA LEU A 187 -6.05 9.68 11.41
C LEU A 187 -7.10 10.77 11.16
N PRO A 188 -7.59 10.91 9.91
CA PRO A 188 -8.71 11.79 9.64
C PRO A 188 -9.99 11.26 10.31
N PRO A 189 -11.03 12.10 10.49
CA PRO A 189 -12.25 11.70 11.20
C PRO A 189 -12.95 10.44 10.66
N GLY A 190 -12.89 10.22 9.34
CA GLY A 190 -13.44 9.02 8.67
C GLY A 190 -12.54 7.78 8.74
N GLY A 191 -11.40 7.88 9.41
CA GLY A 191 -10.43 6.81 9.61
C GLY A 191 -9.67 6.41 8.35
N ALA A 192 -9.05 5.23 8.42
CA ALA A 192 -8.37 4.58 7.32
C ALA A 192 -8.97 3.19 7.08
N VAL A 193 -9.20 2.86 5.82
CA VAL A 193 -9.57 1.51 5.38
C VAL A 193 -8.36 0.92 4.67
N VAL A 194 -7.92 -0.26 5.11
CA VAL A 194 -6.82 -1.00 4.45
C VAL A 194 -7.43 -2.07 3.57
N LEU A 195 -7.03 -2.11 2.30
CA LEU A 195 -7.46 -3.12 1.33
C LEU A 195 -6.50 -4.31 1.40
N THR A 196 -7.04 -5.48 1.74
CA THR A 196 -6.30 -6.74 1.84
C THR A 196 -7.17 -7.87 1.33
N ASP A 197 -6.56 -8.81 0.60
CA ASP A 197 -7.17 -10.01 0.01
C ASP A 197 -6.71 -11.30 0.71
N VAL A 198 -5.79 -11.19 1.67
CA VAL A 198 -5.21 -12.32 2.41
C VAL A 198 -5.55 -12.28 3.90
N THR A 199 -5.51 -13.45 4.54
CA THR A 199 -5.75 -13.66 5.98
C THR A 199 -4.49 -14.12 6.73
N ASN A 200 -3.33 -13.86 6.14
CA ASN A 200 -2.03 -14.21 6.72
C ASN A 200 -1.73 -13.32 7.92
N ALA A 201 -1.40 -13.94 9.05
CA ALA A 201 -0.99 -13.26 10.27
C ALA A 201 0.40 -12.61 10.11
N LEU A 202 0.84 -11.87 11.13
CA LEU A 202 2.18 -11.28 11.14
C LEU A 202 3.28 -12.36 11.18
N LEU A 203 3.08 -13.38 12.02
CA LEU A 203 4.08 -14.39 12.38
C LEU A 203 3.64 -15.83 12.07
N GLY A 204 4.59 -16.76 12.08
CA GLY A 204 4.39 -18.19 11.99
C GLY A 204 4.47 -18.75 10.57
N ALA A 205 4.12 -20.04 10.41
CA ALA A 205 4.25 -20.76 9.14
C ALA A 205 3.38 -20.17 8.00
N ARG A 206 2.32 -19.45 8.35
CA ARG A 206 1.48 -18.67 7.42
C ARG A 206 1.67 -17.16 7.59
N GLY A 207 2.77 -16.75 8.21
CA GLY A 207 3.10 -15.36 8.51
C GLY A 207 3.64 -14.59 7.30
N ALA A 208 3.79 -13.27 7.48
CA ALA A 208 4.19 -12.36 6.42
C ALA A 208 5.56 -12.74 5.79
N ALA A 209 6.57 -13.03 6.63
CA ALA A 209 7.90 -13.38 6.17
C ALA A 209 7.92 -14.76 5.47
N ALA A 210 7.27 -15.77 6.05
CA ALA A 210 7.27 -17.13 5.52
C ALA A 210 6.57 -17.23 4.16
N VAL A 211 5.43 -16.55 3.98
CA VAL A 211 4.60 -16.68 2.78
C VAL A 211 5.01 -15.72 1.68
N PHE A 212 5.28 -14.45 2.02
CA PHE A 212 5.53 -13.40 1.02
C PHE A 212 7.00 -12.97 0.93
N GLY A 213 7.84 -13.38 1.87
CA GLY A 213 9.27 -13.08 1.88
C GLY A 213 10.04 -13.60 0.66
N PRO A 214 9.85 -14.86 0.23
CA PRO A 214 10.62 -15.43 -0.88
C PRO A 214 10.47 -14.65 -2.19
N GLN A 215 9.26 -14.24 -2.56
CA GLN A 215 9.03 -13.42 -3.77
C GLN A 215 9.64 -12.02 -3.68
N LYS A 216 9.97 -11.54 -2.47
CA LYS A 216 10.64 -10.25 -2.21
C LYS A 216 12.17 -10.38 -2.17
N GLY A 217 12.71 -11.58 -2.34
CA GLY A 217 14.15 -11.87 -2.34
C GLY A 217 14.71 -12.31 -0.99
N LEU A 218 13.86 -12.76 -0.05
CA LEU A 218 14.35 -13.41 1.17
C LEU A 218 14.70 -14.88 0.88
N ASP A 219 15.93 -15.27 1.19
CA ASP A 219 16.32 -16.66 1.33
C ASP A 219 15.89 -17.22 2.70
N VAL A 220 16.27 -18.47 3.00
CA VAL A 220 15.87 -19.14 4.25
C VAL A 220 16.32 -18.35 5.48
N ASP A 221 17.56 -17.84 5.48
CA ASP A 221 18.11 -17.07 6.58
C ASP A 221 17.46 -15.69 6.68
N GLY A 222 17.17 -15.05 5.54
CA GLY A 222 16.43 -13.80 5.45
C GLY A 222 15.01 -13.92 5.97
N VAL A 223 14.30 -15.01 5.67
CA VAL A 223 12.97 -15.29 6.22
C VAL A 223 13.04 -15.44 7.74
N ALA A 224 14.01 -16.19 8.27
CA ALA A 224 14.18 -16.36 9.70
C ALA A 224 14.53 -15.04 10.41
N ALA A 225 15.38 -14.21 9.80
CA ALA A 225 15.75 -12.89 10.32
C ALA A 225 14.55 -11.93 10.33
N ALA A 226 13.78 -11.89 9.24
CA ALA A 226 12.58 -11.07 9.16
C ALA A 226 11.52 -11.51 10.18
N GLU A 227 11.28 -12.82 10.33
CA GLU A 227 10.36 -13.38 11.32
C GLU A 227 10.74 -12.95 12.75
N ALA A 228 12.01 -13.11 13.13
CA ALA A 228 12.50 -12.70 14.44
C ALA A 228 12.40 -11.17 14.65
N GLY A 229 12.67 -10.39 13.60
CA GLY A 229 12.52 -8.95 13.59
C GLY A 229 11.07 -8.49 13.78
N LEU A 230 10.12 -9.10 13.06
CA LEU A 230 8.69 -8.83 13.19
C LEU A 230 8.16 -9.22 14.57
N ALA A 231 8.62 -10.35 15.13
CA ALA A 231 8.28 -10.77 16.49
C ALA A 231 8.79 -9.77 17.54
N ARG A 232 9.98 -9.20 17.31
CA ARG A 232 10.52 -8.13 18.14
C ARG A 232 9.68 -6.86 18.02
N LEU A 233 9.36 -6.41 16.80
CA LEU A 233 8.52 -5.25 16.54
C LEU A 233 7.17 -5.35 17.26
N ALA A 234 6.51 -6.51 17.20
CA ALA A 234 5.21 -6.74 17.82
C ALA A 234 5.18 -6.48 19.35
N ARG A 235 6.33 -6.48 20.02
CA ARG A 235 6.43 -6.13 21.45
C ARG A 235 6.37 -4.63 21.73
N PHE A 236 6.59 -3.80 20.71
CA PHE A 236 6.70 -2.35 20.82
C PHE A 236 5.52 -1.60 20.19
N VAL A 237 4.67 -2.29 19.45
CA VAL A 237 3.46 -1.73 18.85
C VAL A 237 2.21 -2.37 19.47
N PRO A 238 1.14 -1.61 19.70
CA PRO A 238 -0.11 -2.14 20.27
C PRO A 238 -0.93 -2.87 19.21
N ALA A 239 -0.41 -3.98 18.69
CA ALA A 239 -1.06 -4.80 17.67
C ALA A 239 -1.04 -6.27 18.07
N ASP A 240 -2.12 -7.00 17.74
CA ASP A 240 -2.16 -8.45 17.89
C ASP A 240 -1.45 -9.10 16.68
N PRO A 241 -0.31 -9.78 16.88
CA PRO A 241 0.44 -10.41 15.78
C PRO A 241 -0.26 -11.65 15.19
N SER A 242 -1.35 -12.11 15.82
CA SER A 242 -2.14 -13.27 15.39
C SER A 242 -3.48 -12.92 14.72
N ALA A 243 -3.84 -11.64 14.71
CA ALA A 243 -5.07 -11.11 14.10
C ALA A 243 -5.05 -11.15 12.57
#